data_AF-A0A356QG84-F1
#
_entry.id   AF-A0A356QG84-F1
#
_cell.length_a   1.000
_cell.length_b   1.000
_cell.length_c   1.000
_cell.angle_alpha   90.00
_cell.angle_beta   90.00
_cell.angle_gamma   90.00
#
_symmetry.space_group_name_H-M   'P 1'
#
loop_
_entity.id
_entity.type
_entity.pdbx_description
1 polymer ?
#
loop_
_entity_poly.entity_id
_entity_poly.type
_entity_poly.pdbx_seq_one_letter_code
_entity_poly.pdbx_strand_id
1 'polypeptide(L)'
;MARSGIQYSDVQHAIDTLLARGDTPSVQRIREVLGTGSFTTISEHFRLWRTEREQNRDVPPPKGVPEVVVNVASELWREAQDVANQALVHYREDANRQVESAQQAAAEARQQAANAEQRESALAAHFRQTEERLETLNRELAESQANERHWQQQAEKLHQEAAQHRHQLDQTQQALKEAQTHYSEKLEEQQRSWEQRLAQEEQRNEASEGKLMALLDTLRQERAQEERALQKRLQQWEQRADALSHELKQKNDALQGYQQECSLLKQRITELERQNGELHTHRSTLEESLEKAHKALETQQQQTRDSEHWQEQLWQRMASLQAQLADLPSTLASSSDDTPETKKPSR
;
A
#
# COMPACT_ATOMS: atom_id res chain seq x y z
N MET A 1 -23.82 169.74 20.14
CA MET A 1 -25.18 169.22 19.90
C MET A 1 -25.75 168.76 21.24
N ALA A 2 -26.64 169.54 21.83
CA ALA A 2 -27.29 169.19 23.09
C ALA A 2 -28.18 167.97 22.86
N ARG A 3 -27.97 166.91 23.65
CA ARG A 3 -28.68 165.63 23.55
C ARG A 3 -30.15 165.85 23.90
N SER A 4 -31.08 165.50 23.01
CA SER A 4 -32.51 165.53 23.33
C SER A 4 -32.78 164.52 24.44
N GLY A 5 -33.30 164.99 25.58
CA GLY A 5 -33.80 164.12 26.63
C GLY A 5 -35.01 163.32 26.12
N ILE A 6 -35.14 162.07 26.59
CA ILE A 6 -36.29 161.20 26.32
C ILE A 6 -37.59 161.93 26.67
N GLN A 7 -38.57 161.88 25.78
CA GLN A 7 -39.89 162.44 26.03
C GLN A 7 -40.80 161.41 26.69
N TYR A 8 -41.85 161.89 27.35
CA TYR A 8 -42.86 161.05 27.98
C TYR A 8 -43.53 160.07 27.00
N SER A 9 -43.79 160.51 25.75
CA SER A 9 -44.37 159.69 24.68
C SER A 9 -43.53 158.48 24.31
N ASP A 10 -42.20 158.63 24.33
CA ASP A 10 -41.27 157.54 24.00
C ASP A 10 -41.38 156.44 25.08
N VAL A 11 -41.45 156.85 26.35
CA VAL A 11 -41.66 155.94 27.48
C VAL A 11 -43.02 155.23 27.39
N GLN A 12 -44.10 155.92 27.01
CA GLN A 12 -45.41 155.30 26.81
C GLN A 12 -45.37 154.21 25.73
N HIS A 13 -44.81 154.51 24.55
CA HIS A 13 -44.74 153.56 23.45
C HIS A 13 -43.89 152.33 23.80
N ALA A 14 -42.80 152.53 24.54
CA ALA A 14 -41.96 151.43 25.02
C ALA A 14 -42.73 150.51 25.99
N ILE A 15 -43.55 151.09 26.87
CA ILE A 15 -44.41 150.32 27.79
C ILE A 15 -45.47 149.53 27.04
N ASP A 16 -46.15 150.14 26.07
CA ASP A 16 -47.19 149.46 25.27
C ASP A 16 -46.61 148.28 24.49
N THR A 17 -45.39 148.45 23.97
CA THR A 17 -44.67 147.37 23.27
C THR A 17 -44.36 146.20 24.19
N LEU A 18 -44.02 146.47 25.47
CA LEU A 18 -43.79 145.42 26.46
C LEU A 18 -45.08 144.71 26.85
N LEU A 19 -46.17 145.47 27.06
CA LEU A 19 -47.47 144.90 27.40
C LEU A 19 -48.05 144.05 26.26
N ALA A 20 -47.92 144.46 25.01
CA ALA A 20 -48.34 143.67 23.85
C ALA A 20 -47.61 142.32 23.74
N ARG A 21 -46.39 142.24 24.30
CA ARG A 21 -45.60 141.01 24.38
C ARG A 21 -45.91 140.17 25.63
N GLY A 22 -46.72 140.69 26.56
CA GLY A 22 -47.02 140.05 27.84
C GLY A 22 -45.97 140.26 28.94
N ASP A 23 -44.97 141.12 28.72
CA ASP A 23 -43.91 141.41 29.68
C ASP A 23 -44.33 142.51 30.67
N THR A 24 -43.88 142.43 31.93
CA THR A 24 -44.16 143.46 32.94
C THR A 24 -43.26 144.69 32.74
N PRO A 25 -43.82 145.91 32.59
CA PRO A 25 -43.01 147.09 32.34
C PRO A 25 -42.21 147.47 33.61
N SER A 26 -40.88 147.52 33.48
CA SER A 26 -39.95 148.00 34.50
C SER A 26 -39.03 149.08 33.92
N VAL A 27 -38.50 149.99 34.74
CA VAL A 27 -37.64 151.10 34.27
C VAL A 27 -36.45 150.57 33.45
N GLN A 28 -35.90 149.42 33.85
CA GLN A 28 -34.79 148.78 33.14
C GLN A 28 -35.22 148.23 31.78
N ARG A 29 -36.38 147.56 31.72
CA ARG A 29 -36.90 146.98 30.48
C ARG A 29 -37.33 148.06 29.48
N ILE A 30 -37.91 149.15 29.98
CA ILE A 30 -38.27 150.33 29.18
C ILE A 30 -37.00 150.95 28.57
N ARG A 31 -35.92 151.04 29.34
CA ARG A 31 -34.62 151.52 28.83
C ARG A 31 -34.02 150.59 27.79
N GLU A 32 -34.15 149.29 27.94
CA GLU A 32 -33.70 148.31 26.93
C GLU A 32 -34.45 148.48 25.61
N VAL A 33 -35.75 148.75 25.66
CA VAL A 33 -36.57 149.00 24.45
C VAL A 33 -36.22 150.35 23.81
N LEU A 34 -35.96 151.38 24.61
CA LEU A 34 -35.62 152.73 24.11
C LEU A 34 -34.14 152.90 23.72
N GLY A 35 -33.26 152.06 24.23
CA GLY A 35 -31.81 152.06 23.96
C GLY A 35 -31.02 153.25 24.52
N THR A 36 -31.68 154.31 25.02
CA THR A 36 -31.02 155.54 25.48
C THR A 36 -31.69 156.13 26.75
N GLY A 37 -31.19 157.26 27.26
CA GLY A 37 -31.73 158.00 28.41
C GLY A 37 -31.27 157.54 29.81
N SER A 38 -31.36 158.46 30.78
CA SER A 38 -31.02 158.21 32.18
C SER A 38 -32.16 157.50 32.90
N PHE A 39 -31.81 156.59 33.82
CA PHE A 39 -32.78 155.87 34.64
C PHE A 39 -33.68 156.81 35.45
N THR A 40 -33.19 157.99 35.85
CA THR A 40 -33.95 158.99 36.60
C THR A 40 -35.09 159.58 35.76
N THR A 41 -34.81 160.01 34.52
CA THR A 41 -35.83 160.58 33.61
C THR A 41 -36.86 159.52 33.18
N ILE A 42 -36.42 158.29 32.89
CA ILE A 42 -37.34 157.19 32.58
C ILE A 42 -38.21 156.85 33.80
N SER A 43 -37.66 156.89 35.01
CA SER A 43 -38.44 156.61 36.23
C SER A 43 -39.49 157.67 36.54
N GLU A 44 -39.21 158.95 36.28
CA GLU A 44 -40.21 160.02 36.42
C GLU A 44 -41.34 159.85 35.41
N HIS A 45 -41.01 159.66 34.12
CA HIS A 45 -42.02 159.44 33.09
C HIS A 45 -42.80 158.14 33.31
N PHE A 46 -42.16 157.07 33.77
CA PHE A 46 -42.85 155.83 34.10
C PHE A 46 -43.80 155.99 35.29
N ARG A 47 -43.43 156.81 36.30
CA ARG A 47 -44.29 157.13 37.44
C ARG A 47 -45.46 158.01 37.02
N LEU A 48 -45.23 159.01 36.15
CA LEU A 48 -46.29 159.83 35.54
C LEU A 48 -47.27 158.94 34.76
N TRP A 49 -46.78 158.01 33.94
CA TRP A 49 -47.62 157.06 33.20
C TRP A 49 -48.43 156.16 34.11
N ARG A 50 -47.82 155.65 35.18
CA ARG A 50 -48.56 154.82 36.13
C ARG A 50 -49.68 155.63 36.80
N THR A 51 -49.42 156.89 37.14
CA THR A 51 -50.41 157.79 37.76
C THR A 51 -51.54 158.16 36.79
N GLU A 52 -51.22 158.48 35.52
CA GLU A 52 -52.22 158.71 34.47
C GLU A 52 -53.07 157.47 34.19
N ARG A 53 -52.47 156.28 34.17
CA ARG A 53 -53.20 155.03 33.97
C ARG A 53 -54.08 154.67 35.17
N GLU A 54 -53.66 154.99 36.39
CA GLU A 54 -54.47 154.80 37.58
C GLU A 54 -55.65 155.80 37.62
N GLN A 55 -55.45 157.05 37.19
CA GLN A 55 -56.53 158.04 37.06
C GLN A 55 -57.49 157.75 35.89
N ASN A 56 -57.01 157.18 34.79
CA ASN A 56 -57.85 156.76 33.66
C ASN A 56 -58.43 155.33 33.83
N ARG A 57 -58.14 154.63 34.93
CA ARG A 57 -58.70 153.30 35.21
C ARG A 57 -60.17 153.32 35.65
N ASP A 58 -60.68 154.50 36.03
CA ASP A 58 -62.07 154.71 36.45
C ASP A 58 -62.99 155.26 35.33
N VAL A 59 -62.57 155.15 34.06
CA VAL A 59 -63.47 155.40 32.92
C VAL A 59 -64.08 154.07 32.46
N PRO A 60 -65.38 153.80 32.76
CA PRO A 60 -66.04 152.60 32.24
C PRO A 60 -66.15 152.67 30.71
N PRO A 61 -66.09 151.54 29.99
CA PRO A 61 -66.16 151.53 28.54
C PRO A 61 -67.46 152.19 28.06
N PRO A 62 -67.42 152.98 26.97
CA PRO A 62 -68.56 153.75 26.50
C PRO A 62 -69.72 152.81 26.16
N LYS A 63 -70.88 153.11 26.75
CA LYS A 63 -72.15 152.46 26.48
C LYS A 63 -72.46 152.50 24.97
N GLY A 64 -72.78 151.33 24.41
CA GLY A 64 -73.59 151.20 23.21
C GLY A 64 -72.83 150.93 21.92
N VAL A 65 -72.18 149.77 21.81
CA VAL A 65 -72.12 149.12 20.49
C VAL A 65 -73.58 148.83 20.09
N PRO A 66 -74.05 149.21 18.88
CA PRO A 66 -75.43 148.95 18.47
C PRO A 66 -75.76 147.46 18.65
N GLU A 67 -76.91 147.16 19.25
CA GLU A 67 -77.38 145.79 19.53
C GLU A 67 -77.30 144.89 18.28
N VAL A 68 -77.51 145.47 17.10
CA VAL A 68 -77.37 144.83 15.78
C VAL A 68 -75.97 144.28 15.54
N VAL A 69 -74.91 145.01 15.89
CA VAL A 69 -73.51 144.59 15.64
C VAL A 69 -73.10 143.49 16.62
N VAL A 70 -73.55 143.57 17.87
CA VAL A 70 -73.31 142.51 18.87
C VAL A 70 -74.04 141.23 18.49
N ASN A 71 -75.27 141.33 17.98
CA ASN A 71 -76.04 140.19 17.50
C ASN A 71 -75.38 139.55 16.27
N VAL A 72 -74.99 140.33 15.26
CA VAL A 72 -74.29 139.81 14.06
C VAL A 72 -72.96 139.16 14.42
N ALA A 73 -72.17 139.75 15.32
CA ALA A 73 -70.92 139.15 15.79
C ALA A 73 -71.14 137.86 16.58
N SER A 74 -72.21 137.80 17.38
CA SER A 74 -72.58 136.59 18.15
C SER A 74 -73.13 135.48 17.24
N GLU A 75 -73.89 135.83 16.21
CA GLU A 75 -74.37 134.91 15.17
C GLU A 75 -73.22 134.37 14.34
N LEU A 76 -72.31 135.23 13.87
CA LEU A 76 -71.10 134.82 13.14
C LEU A 76 -70.19 133.95 14.02
N TRP A 77 -70.04 134.27 15.30
CA TRP A 77 -69.29 133.45 16.25
C TRP A 77 -69.95 132.08 16.46
N ARG A 78 -71.28 132.04 16.60
CA ARG A 78 -72.03 130.78 16.72
C ARG A 78 -71.89 129.93 15.45
N GLU A 79 -72.02 130.53 14.27
CA GLU A 79 -71.85 129.85 12.99
C GLU A 79 -70.40 129.35 12.80
N ALA A 80 -69.39 130.15 13.16
CA ALA A 80 -68.00 129.72 13.16
C ALA A 80 -67.75 128.56 14.15
N GLN A 81 -68.37 128.61 15.34
CA GLN A 81 -68.30 127.54 16.32
C GLN A 81 -68.98 126.26 15.80
N ASP A 82 -70.11 126.39 15.11
CA ASP A 82 -70.85 125.27 14.53
C ASP A 82 -70.06 124.62 13.39
N VAL A 83 -69.45 125.42 12.49
CA VAL A 83 -68.56 124.92 11.42
C VAL A 83 -67.31 124.25 12.01
N ALA A 84 -66.70 124.84 13.05
CA ALA A 84 -65.55 124.24 13.73
C ALA A 84 -65.91 122.92 14.43
N ASN A 85 -67.09 122.85 15.06
CA ASN A 85 -67.60 121.63 15.69
C ASN A 85 -67.87 120.54 14.64
N GLN A 86 -68.47 120.88 13.49
CA GLN A 86 -68.70 119.95 12.39
C GLN A 86 -67.38 119.42 11.80
N ALA A 87 -66.40 120.29 11.56
CA ALA A 87 -65.06 119.87 11.12
C ALA A 87 -64.39 118.96 12.15
N LEU A 88 -64.50 119.27 13.44
CA LEU A 88 -63.93 118.47 14.51
C LEU A 88 -64.59 117.09 14.63
N VAL A 89 -65.90 116.98 14.39
CA VAL A 89 -66.60 115.69 14.29
C VAL A 89 -66.08 114.90 13.08
N HIS A 90 -65.96 115.51 11.90
CA HIS A 90 -65.41 114.84 10.72
C HIS A 90 -63.98 114.34 10.94
N TYR A 91 -63.10 115.16 11.53
CA TYR A 91 -61.73 114.74 11.86
C TYR A 91 -61.70 113.60 12.88
N ARG A 92 -62.60 113.58 13.87
CA ARG A 92 -62.73 112.47 14.82
C ARG A 92 -63.20 111.20 14.14
N GLU A 93 -64.17 111.29 13.24
CA GLU A 93 -64.65 110.14 12.46
C GLU A 93 -63.55 109.58 11.57
N ASP A 94 -62.81 110.42 10.86
CA ASP A 94 -61.68 109.98 10.02
C ASP A 94 -60.54 109.38 10.85
N ALA A 95 -60.19 110.00 11.98
CA ALA A 95 -59.19 109.46 12.90
C ALA A 95 -59.64 108.10 13.48
N ASN A 96 -60.91 107.97 13.86
CA ASN A 96 -61.47 106.70 14.34
C ASN A 96 -61.42 105.63 13.24
N ARG A 97 -61.80 105.96 11.99
CA ARG A 97 -61.68 105.03 10.84
C ARG A 97 -60.23 104.61 10.59
N GLN A 98 -59.28 105.54 10.68
CA GLN A 98 -57.86 105.21 10.53
C GLN A 98 -57.38 104.28 11.64
N VAL A 99 -57.73 104.56 12.90
CA VAL A 99 -57.40 103.70 14.04
C VAL A 99 -58.02 102.31 13.88
N GLU A 100 -59.29 102.22 13.49
CA GLU A 100 -59.95 100.94 13.22
C GLU A 100 -59.24 100.17 12.10
N SER A 101 -58.90 100.83 10.99
CA SER A 101 -58.18 100.20 9.88
C SER A 101 -56.79 99.70 10.30
N ALA A 102 -56.07 100.48 11.11
CA ALA A 102 -54.76 100.11 11.62
C ALA A 102 -54.85 98.94 12.62
N GLN A 103 -55.90 98.91 13.46
CA GLN A 103 -56.17 97.80 14.37
C GLN A 103 -56.51 96.52 13.60
N GLN A 104 -57.32 96.60 12.55
CA GLN A 104 -57.62 95.47 11.68
C GLN A 104 -56.36 94.94 10.99
N ALA A 105 -55.57 95.81 10.37
CA ALA A 105 -54.31 95.43 9.74
C ALA A 105 -53.31 94.80 10.75
N ALA A 106 -53.22 95.35 11.96
CA ALA A 106 -52.38 94.77 13.01
C ALA A 106 -52.89 93.40 13.50
N ALA A 107 -54.20 93.21 13.59
CA ALA A 107 -54.81 91.92 13.92
C ALA A 107 -54.55 90.88 12.83
N GLU A 108 -54.71 91.25 11.56
CA GLU A 108 -54.40 90.38 10.42
C GLU A 108 -52.92 90.00 10.37
N ALA A 109 -52.01 90.97 10.56
CA ALA A 109 -50.58 90.72 10.60
C ALA A 109 -50.18 89.79 11.76
N ARG A 110 -50.79 89.94 12.94
CA ARG A 110 -50.60 89.03 14.07
C ARG A 110 -51.10 87.62 13.77
N GLN A 111 -52.24 87.49 13.12
CA GLN A 111 -52.78 86.19 12.71
C GLN A 111 -51.87 85.51 11.67
N GLN A 112 -51.35 86.27 10.71
CA GLN A 112 -50.40 85.76 9.72
C GLN A 112 -49.08 85.32 10.37
N ALA A 113 -48.54 86.10 11.31
CA ALA A 113 -47.34 85.75 12.07
C ALA A 113 -47.55 84.45 12.89
N ALA A 114 -48.67 84.35 13.62
CA ALA A 114 -49.01 83.15 14.37
C ALA A 114 -49.15 81.91 13.47
N ASN A 115 -49.78 82.05 12.30
CA ASN A 115 -49.89 80.98 11.31
C ASN A 115 -48.53 80.59 10.73
N ALA A 116 -47.62 81.54 10.51
CA ALA A 116 -46.26 81.28 10.05
C ALA A 116 -45.45 80.51 11.10
N GLU A 117 -45.49 80.94 12.37
CA GLU A 117 -44.85 80.24 13.49
C GLU A 117 -45.35 78.80 13.66
N GLN A 118 -46.67 78.59 13.51
CA GLN A 118 -47.26 77.25 13.52
C GLN A 118 -46.75 76.37 12.36
N ARG A 119 -46.59 76.94 11.16
CA ARG A 119 -46.03 76.20 10.01
C ARG A 119 -44.56 75.90 10.20
N GLU A 120 -43.77 76.85 10.67
CA GLU A 120 -42.34 76.65 10.93
C GLU A 120 -42.10 75.59 12.01
N SER A 121 -42.86 75.63 13.10
CA SER A 121 -42.77 74.59 14.15
C SER A 121 -43.19 73.21 13.64
N ALA A 122 -44.25 73.12 12.82
CA ALA A 122 -44.66 71.86 12.19
C ALA A 122 -43.59 71.31 11.22
N LEU A 123 -43.00 72.19 10.40
CA LEU A 123 -41.90 71.82 9.50
C LEU A 123 -40.66 71.37 10.28
N ALA A 124 -40.27 72.11 11.32
CA ALA A 124 -39.14 71.74 12.17
C ALA A 124 -39.35 70.39 12.87
N ALA A 125 -40.56 70.11 13.35
CA ALA A 125 -40.92 68.81 13.91
C ALA A 125 -40.82 67.69 12.86
N HIS A 126 -41.31 67.93 11.65
CA HIS A 126 -41.19 66.96 10.55
C HIS A 126 -39.73 66.72 10.15
N PHE A 127 -38.91 67.77 10.07
CA PHE A 127 -37.47 67.63 9.78
C PHE A 127 -36.76 66.78 10.83
N ARG A 128 -36.99 67.03 12.12
CA ARG A 128 -36.44 66.20 13.20
C ARG A 128 -36.89 64.74 13.08
N GLN A 129 -38.17 64.50 12.80
CA GLN A 129 -38.67 63.15 12.60
C GLN A 129 -38.01 62.46 11.40
N THR A 130 -37.75 63.18 10.30
CA THR A 130 -37.05 62.62 9.14
C THR A 130 -35.58 62.35 9.42
N GLU A 131 -34.90 63.21 10.18
CA GLU A 131 -33.51 62.99 10.62
C GLU A 131 -33.41 61.76 11.51
N GLU A 132 -34.29 61.62 12.50
CA GLU A 132 -34.37 60.43 13.35
C GLU A 132 -34.60 59.15 12.53
N ARG A 133 -35.51 59.19 11.56
CA ARG A 133 -35.75 58.05 10.65
C ARG A 133 -34.55 57.73 9.76
N LEU A 134 -33.83 58.74 9.29
CA LEU A 134 -32.61 58.54 8.51
C LEU A 134 -31.50 57.95 9.37
N GLU A 135 -31.36 58.39 10.62
CA GLU A 135 -30.42 57.79 11.57
C GLU A 135 -30.75 56.34 11.88
N THR A 136 -32.01 56.00 12.13
CA THR A 136 -32.41 54.60 12.37
C THR A 136 -32.13 53.74 11.14
N LEU A 137 -32.49 54.23 9.94
CA LEU A 137 -32.24 53.49 8.69
C LEU A 137 -30.74 53.31 8.43
N ASN A 138 -29.92 54.32 8.71
CA ASN A 138 -28.47 54.22 8.58
C ASN A 138 -27.88 53.21 9.58
N ARG A 139 -28.40 53.15 10.81
CA ARG A 139 -27.99 52.14 11.80
C ARG A 139 -28.36 50.73 11.34
N GLU A 140 -29.60 50.52 10.90
CA GLU A 140 -30.06 49.23 10.36
C GLU A 140 -29.25 48.80 9.12
N LEU A 141 -28.94 49.74 8.23
CA LEU A 141 -28.10 49.47 7.06
C LEU A 141 -26.67 49.09 7.48
N ALA A 142 -26.08 49.79 8.44
CA ALA A 142 -24.75 49.47 8.96
C ALA A 142 -24.71 48.09 9.64
N GLU A 143 -25.74 47.75 10.42
CA GLU A 143 -25.90 46.43 11.05
C GLU A 143 -26.06 45.32 10.00
N SER A 144 -26.89 45.54 8.97
CA SER A 144 -27.06 44.62 7.86
C SER A 144 -25.75 44.38 7.11
N GLN A 145 -25.01 45.43 6.78
CA GLN A 145 -23.70 45.33 6.12
C GLN A 145 -22.66 44.63 7.00
N ALA A 146 -22.66 44.87 8.31
CA ALA A 146 -21.77 44.18 9.24
C ALA A 146 -22.08 42.68 9.30
N ASN A 147 -23.37 42.32 9.36
CA ASN A 147 -23.82 40.93 9.34
C ASN A 147 -23.48 40.25 8.00
N GLU A 148 -23.67 40.93 6.87
CA GLU A 148 -23.31 40.40 5.56
C GLU A 148 -21.81 40.11 5.46
N ARG A 149 -20.96 41.06 5.88
CA ARG A 149 -19.51 40.85 5.95
C ARG A 149 -19.13 39.70 6.89
N HIS A 150 -19.81 39.58 8.03
CA HIS A 150 -19.59 38.48 8.97
C HIS A 150 -19.91 37.13 8.31
N TRP A 151 -21.06 37.00 7.66
CA TRP A 151 -21.46 35.77 6.98
C TRP A 151 -20.57 35.44 5.78
N GLN A 152 -20.11 36.45 5.02
CA GLN A 152 -19.14 36.27 3.94
C GLN A 152 -17.81 35.71 4.49
N GLN A 153 -17.28 36.28 5.58
CA GLN A 153 -16.06 35.76 6.22
C GLN A 153 -16.24 34.33 6.76
N GLN A 154 -17.40 34.01 7.35
CA GLN A 154 -17.69 32.65 7.81
C GLN A 154 -17.80 31.68 6.63
N ALA A 155 -18.46 32.08 5.53
CA ALA A 155 -18.56 31.27 4.33
C ALA A 155 -17.18 31.02 3.70
N GLU A 156 -16.31 32.04 3.63
CA GLU A 156 -14.94 31.89 3.16
C GLU A 156 -14.12 30.94 4.03
N LYS A 157 -14.21 31.06 5.36
CA LYS A 157 -13.55 30.14 6.30
C LYS A 157 -14.01 28.70 6.12
N LEU A 158 -15.32 28.47 6.10
CA LEU A 158 -15.90 27.14 5.87
C LEU A 158 -15.51 26.59 4.50
N HIS A 159 -15.41 27.44 3.48
CA HIS A 159 -14.95 27.03 2.15
C HIS A 159 -13.48 26.61 2.16
N GLN A 160 -12.62 27.36 2.87
CA GLN A 160 -11.21 27.00 3.05
C GLN A 160 -11.05 25.70 3.84
N GLU A 161 -11.79 25.51 4.94
CA GLU A 161 -11.80 24.27 5.73
C GLU A 161 -12.28 23.08 4.88
N ALA A 162 -13.36 23.24 4.11
CA ALA A 162 -13.85 22.21 3.20
C ALA A 162 -12.83 21.87 2.10
N ALA A 163 -12.11 22.86 1.56
CA ALA A 163 -11.04 22.64 0.60
C ALA A 163 -9.85 21.89 1.22
N GLN A 164 -9.46 22.24 2.45
CA GLN A 164 -8.41 21.52 3.20
C GLN A 164 -8.81 20.07 3.46
N HIS A 165 -10.03 19.82 3.91
CA HIS A 165 -10.52 18.45 4.14
C HIS A 165 -10.62 17.64 2.84
N ARG A 166 -11.07 18.24 1.73
CA ARG A 166 -11.04 17.58 0.42
C ARG A 166 -9.61 17.21 0.02
N HIS A 167 -8.66 18.12 0.20
CA HIS A 167 -7.26 17.84 -0.10
C HIS A 167 -6.70 16.70 0.76
N GLN A 168 -7.01 16.68 2.07
CA GLN A 168 -6.62 15.59 2.97
C GLN A 168 -7.27 14.25 2.56
N LEU A 169 -8.53 14.25 2.14
CA LEU A 169 -9.20 13.05 1.62
C LEU A 169 -8.54 12.55 0.34
N ASP A 170 -8.20 13.44 -0.59
CA ASP A 170 -7.51 13.04 -1.83
C ASP A 170 -6.11 12.48 -1.55
N GLN A 171 -5.35 13.10 -0.65
CA GLN A 171 -4.03 12.60 -0.22
C GLN A 171 -4.14 11.22 0.45
N THR A 172 -5.08 11.03 1.36
CA THR A 172 -5.27 9.75 2.05
C THR A 172 -5.77 8.66 1.09
N GLN A 173 -6.63 9.00 0.12
CA GLN A 173 -7.04 8.08 -0.94
C GLN A 173 -5.88 7.69 -1.86
N GLN A 174 -5.01 8.64 -2.22
CA GLN A 174 -3.80 8.35 -3.00
C GLN A 174 -2.85 7.43 -2.21
N ALA A 175 -2.55 7.76 -0.95
CA ALA A 175 -1.73 6.92 -0.09
C ALA A 175 -2.31 5.52 0.11
N LEU A 176 -3.64 5.39 0.23
CA LEU A 176 -4.30 4.08 0.32
C LEU A 176 -4.14 3.28 -0.98
N LYS A 177 -4.30 3.91 -2.16
CA LYS A 177 -4.10 3.26 -3.46
C LYS A 177 -2.65 2.80 -3.62
N GLU A 178 -1.68 3.65 -3.29
CA GLU A 178 -0.25 3.32 -3.31
C GLU A 178 0.08 2.17 -2.35
N ALA A 179 -0.48 2.18 -1.14
CA ALA A 179 -0.30 1.08 -0.19
C ALA A 179 -0.93 -0.22 -0.70
N GLN A 180 -2.09 -0.15 -1.36
CA GLN A 180 -2.73 -1.32 -1.98
C GLN A 180 -1.90 -1.88 -3.14
N THR A 181 -1.38 -1.03 -4.04
CA THR A 181 -0.54 -1.48 -5.15
C THR A 181 0.75 -2.10 -4.64
N HIS A 182 1.42 -1.47 -3.66
CA HIS A 182 2.61 -2.05 -3.04
C HIS A 182 2.33 -3.36 -2.30
N TYR A 183 1.16 -3.50 -1.67
CA TYR A 183 0.77 -4.75 -1.04
C TYR A 183 0.54 -5.85 -2.08
N SER A 184 -0.15 -5.56 -3.19
CA SER A 184 -0.34 -6.53 -4.28
C SER A 184 0.98 -6.92 -4.93
N GLU A 185 1.87 -5.96 -5.20
CA GLU A 185 3.20 -6.22 -5.76
C GLU A 185 4.01 -7.16 -4.85
N LYS A 186 4.04 -6.88 -3.54
CA LYS A 186 4.73 -7.75 -2.57
C LYS A 186 4.13 -9.15 -2.51
N LEU A 187 2.81 -9.27 -2.64
CA LEU A 187 2.13 -10.56 -2.62
C LEU A 187 2.45 -11.36 -3.89
N GLU A 188 2.47 -10.71 -5.06
CA GLU A 188 2.92 -11.32 -6.32
C GLU A 188 4.39 -11.73 -6.27
N GLU A 189 5.28 -10.89 -5.73
CA GLU A 189 6.70 -11.24 -5.54
C GLU A 189 6.88 -12.45 -4.65
N GLN A 190 6.12 -12.52 -3.53
CA GLN A 190 6.11 -13.68 -2.67
C GLN A 190 5.61 -14.92 -3.41
N GLN A 191 4.50 -14.84 -4.13
CA GLN A 191 3.97 -15.94 -4.93
C GLN A 191 4.98 -16.43 -5.98
N ARG A 192 5.57 -15.53 -6.75
CA ARG A 192 6.63 -15.88 -7.73
C ARG A 192 7.83 -16.55 -7.07
N SER A 193 8.23 -16.07 -5.89
CA SER A 193 9.34 -16.70 -5.14
C SER A 193 8.98 -18.12 -4.66
N TRP A 194 7.73 -18.35 -4.27
CA TRP A 194 7.22 -19.67 -3.88
C TRP A 194 7.11 -20.61 -5.07
N GLU A 195 6.55 -20.14 -6.19
CA GLU A 195 6.47 -20.90 -7.44
C GLU A 195 7.87 -21.31 -7.94
N GLN A 196 8.84 -20.39 -7.88
CA GLN A 196 10.23 -20.70 -8.22
C GLN A 196 10.83 -21.77 -7.30
N ARG A 197 10.59 -21.68 -5.99
CA ARG A 197 11.05 -22.70 -5.03
C ARG A 197 10.39 -24.05 -5.30
N LEU A 198 9.09 -24.05 -5.55
CA LEU A 198 8.33 -25.27 -5.86
C LEU A 198 8.87 -25.93 -7.13
N ALA A 199 9.04 -25.16 -8.21
CA ALA A 199 9.59 -25.66 -9.47
C ALA A 199 11.01 -26.20 -9.31
N GLN A 200 11.85 -25.58 -8.47
CA GLN A 200 13.18 -26.11 -8.14
C GLN A 200 13.12 -27.43 -7.38
N GLU A 201 12.20 -27.56 -6.42
CA GLU A 201 12.02 -28.82 -5.69
C GLU A 201 11.43 -29.92 -6.59
N GLU A 202 10.47 -29.60 -7.46
CA GLU A 202 9.95 -30.52 -8.48
C GLU A 202 11.07 -30.99 -9.41
N GLN A 203 11.91 -30.08 -9.93
CA GLN A 203 13.05 -30.43 -10.77
C GLN A 203 14.07 -31.31 -10.02
N ARG A 204 14.33 -31.04 -8.73
CA ARG A 204 15.20 -31.87 -7.88
C ARG A 204 14.61 -33.27 -7.70
N ASN A 205 13.30 -33.36 -7.47
CA ASN A 205 12.59 -34.62 -7.32
C ASN A 205 12.63 -35.41 -8.63
N GLU A 206 12.26 -34.81 -9.76
CA GLU A 206 12.35 -35.43 -11.08
C GLU A 206 13.78 -35.92 -11.40
N ALA A 207 14.80 -35.12 -11.08
CA ALA A 207 16.19 -35.52 -11.26
C ALA A 207 16.59 -36.68 -10.32
N SER A 208 16.06 -36.72 -9.09
CA SER A 208 16.30 -37.81 -8.15
C SER A 208 15.58 -39.10 -8.58
N GLU A 209 14.34 -39.00 -9.05
CA GLU A 209 13.56 -40.11 -9.61
C GLU A 209 14.21 -40.65 -10.88
N GLY A 210 14.68 -39.78 -11.78
CA GLY A 210 15.42 -40.16 -12.97
C GLY A 210 16.72 -40.90 -12.66
N LYS A 211 17.46 -40.46 -11.62
CA LYS A 211 18.66 -41.19 -11.13
C LYS A 211 18.30 -42.56 -10.56
N LEU A 212 17.23 -42.67 -9.77
CA LEU A 212 16.75 -43.94 -9.23
C LEU A 212 16.30 -44.89 -10.34
N MET A 213 15.59 -44.39 -11.34
CA MET A 213 15.18 -45.17 -12.51
C MET A 213 16.38 -45.66 -13.29
N ALA A 214 17.38 -44.81 -13.53
CA ALA A 214 18.62 -45.20 -14.18
C ALA A 214 19.36 -46.30 -13.38
N LEU A 215 19.44 -46.18 -12.05
CA LEU A 215 20.02 -47.21 -11.18
C LEU A 215 19.22 -48.53 -11.21
N LEU A 216 17.89 -48.46 -11.28
CA LEU A 216 17.05 -49.65 -11.44
C LEU A 216 17.30 -50.33 -12.79
N ASP A 217 17.44 -49.55 -13.86
CA ASP A 217 17.74 -50.09 -15.19
C ASP A 217 19.15 -50.68 -15.26
N THR A 218 20.16 -50.06 -14.62
CA THR A 218 21.50 -50.67 -14.50
C THR A 218 21.44 -51.97 -13.71
N LEU A 219 20.74 -52.01 -12.57
CA LEU A 219 20.57 -53.24 -11.78
C LEU A 219 19.82 -54.34 -12.56
N ARG A 220 18.81 -53.97 -13.36
CA ARG A 220 18.10 -54.90 -14.25
C ARG A 220 19.03 -55.44 -15.34
N GLN A 221 19.86 -54.58 -15.93
CA GLN A 221 20.85 -54.99 -16.93
C GLN A 221 21.92 -55.90 -16.32
N GLU A 222 22.45 -55.56 -15.14
CA GLU A 222 23.41 -56.38 -14.40
C GLU A 222 22.81 -57.75 -14.08
N ARG A 223 21.61 -57.82 -13.51
CA ARG A 223 20.91 -59.10 -13.27
C ARG A 223 20.71 -59.90 -14.54
N ALA A 224 20.28 -59.28 -15.64
CA ALA A 224 20.10 -59.97 -16.91
C ALA A 224 21.44 -60.48 -17.48
N GLN A 225 22.54 -59.74 -17.29
CA GLN A 225 23.88 -60.18 -17.66
C GLN A 225 24.36 -61.35 -16.80
N GLU A 226 24.15 -61.29 -15.48
CA GLU A 226 24.44 -62.37 -14.53
C GLU A 226 23.64 -63.63 -14.87
N GLU A 227 22.33 -63.52 -15.10
CA GLU A 227 21.48 -64.64 -15.51
C GLU A 227 21.97 -65.28 -16.81
N ARG A 228 22.30 -64.47 -17.83
CA ARG A 228 22.89 -64.97 -19.09
C ARG A 228 24.25 -65.64 -18.88
N ALA A 229 25.09 -65.11 -17.99
CA ALA A 229 26.39 -65.69 -17.67
C ALA A 229 26.23 -67.04 -16.93
N LEU A 230 25.29 -67.12 -15.99
CA LEU A 230 24.95 -68.36 -15.29
C LEU A 230 24.36 -69.40 -16.25
N GLN A 231 23.44 -69.01 -17.14
CA GLN A 231 22.89 -69.89 -18.19
C GLN A 231 23.99 -70.45 -19.09
N LYS A 232 24.93 -69.61 -19.53
CA LYS A 232 26.08 -70.07 -20.33
C LYS A 232 26.97 -71.05 -19.55
N ARG A 233 27.22 -70.79 -18.27
CA ARG A 233 27.98 -71.71 -17.41
C ARG A 233 27.25 -73.04 -17.23
N LEU A 234 25.93 -73.02 -17.00
CA LEU A 234 25.11 -74.23 -16.92
C LEU A 234 25.19 -75.03 -18.22
N GLN A 235 25.01 -74.40 -19.38
CA GLN A 235 25.17 -75.06 -20.69
C GLN A 235 26.58 -75.67 -20.87
N GLN A 236 27.63 -74.97 -20.43
CA GLN A 236 29.00 -75.52 -20.47
C GLN A 236 29.16 -76.73 -19.54
N TRP A 237 28.55 -76.70 -18.35
CA TRP A 237 28.58 -77.83 -17.42
C TRP A 237 27.75 -79.01 -17.94
N GLU A 238 26.59 -78.78 -18.54
CA GLU A 238 25.77 -79.79 -19.23
C GLU A 238 26.56 -80.43 -20.37
N GLN A 239 27.18 -79.64 -21.24
CA GLN A 239 28.03 -80.14 -22.33
C GLN A 239 29.22 -80.98 -21.81
N ARG A 240 29.87 -80.54 -20.73
CA ARG A 240 30.95 -81.32 -20.09
C ARG A 240 30.43 -82.60 -19.47
N ALA A 241 29.28 -82.57 -18.81
CA ALA A 241 28.65 -83.75 -18.23
C ALA A 241 28.26 -84.75 -19.33
N ASP A 242 27.70 -84.27 -20.45
CA ASP A 242 27.38 -85.09 -21.62
C ASP A 242 28.64 -85.68 -22.24
N ALA A 243 29.71 -84.89 -22.41
CA ALA A 243 31.00 -85.37 -22.93
C ALA A 243 31.61 -86.45 -22.01
N LEU A 244 31.66 -86.21 -20.70
CA LEU A 244 32.12 -87.20 -19.72
C LEU A 244 31.24 -88.44 -19.71
N SER A 245 29.91 -88.29 -19.86
CA SER A 245 29.01 -89.44 -19.97
C SER A 245 29.28 -90.25 -21.24
N HIS A 246 29.64 -89.58 -22.34
CA HIS A 246 30.00 -90.23 -23.59
C HIS A 246 31.36 -90.92 -23.49
N GLU A 247 32.35 -90.28 -22.87
CA GLU A 247 33.65 -90.90 -22.56
C GLU A 247 33.49 -92.12 -21.64
N LEU A 248 32.67 -92.02 -20.59
CA LEU A 248 32.36 -93.15 -19.71
C LEU A 248 31.67 -94.29 -20.47
N LYS A 249 30.72 -93.98 -21.37
CA LYS A 249 30.13 -94.99 -22.26
C LYS A 249 31.18 -95.64 -23.15
N GLN A 250 32.02 -94.85 -23.83
CA GLN A 250 33.11 -95.38 -24.66
C GLN A 250 34.09 -96.25 -23.86
N LYS A 251 34.46 -95.85 -22.64
CA LYS A 251 35.33 -96.63 -21.76
C LYS A 251 34.63 -97.90 -21.28
N ASN A 252 33.33 -97.84 -20.97
CA ASN A 252 32.55 -99.03 -20.62
C ASN A 252 32.42 -99.99 -21.80
N ASP A 253 32.15 -99.49 -23.00
CA ASP A 253 32.07 -100.30 -24.23
C ASP A 253 33.44 -100.93 -24.55
N ALA A 254 34.53 -100.18 -24.40
CA ALA A 254 35.89 -100.70 -24.54
C ALA A 254 36.22 -101.74 -23.46
N LEU A 255 35.83 -101.51 -22.20
CA LEU A 255 35.98 -102.50 -21.13
C LEU A 255 35.17 -103.77 -21.41
N GLN A 256 33.94 -103.65 -21.93
CA GLN A 256 33.16 -104.80 -22.38
C GLN A 256 33.86 -105.52 -23.53
N GLY A 257 34.44 -104.78 -24.50
CA GLY A 257 35.28 -105.33 -25.56
C GLY A 257 36.48 -106.10 -25.00
N TYR A 258 37.27 -105.49 -24.11
CA TYR A 258 38.39 -106.17 -23.45
C TYR A 258 37.94 -107.37 -22.61
N GLN A 259 36.79 -107.32 -21.93
CA GLN A 259 36.23 -108.46 -21.20
C GLN A 259 35.86 -109.61 -22.15
N GLN A 260 35.29 -109.31 -23.32
CA GLN A 260 35.01 -110.29 -24.36
C GLN A 260 36.31 -110.87 -24.95
N GLU A 261 37.31 -110.04 -25.24
CA GLU A 261 38.61 -110.50 -25.70
C GLU A 261 39.31 -111.39 -24.65
N CYS A 262 39.28 -110.99 -23.38
CA CYS A 262 39.84 -111.79 -22.30
C CYS A 262 39.09 -113.11 -22.13
N SER A 263 37.77 -113.15 -22.33
CA SER A 263 37.00 -114.40 -22.27
C SER A 263 37.32 -115.32 -23.46
N LEU A 264 37.47 -114.76 -24.66
CA LEU A 264 37.93 -115.49 -25.85
C LEU A 264 39.36 -116.01 -25.70
N LEU A 265 40.27 -115.19 -25.17
CA LEU A 265 41.65 -115.60 -24.88
C LEU A 265 41.69 -116.67 -23.80
N LYS A 266 40.88 -116.55 -22.74
CA LYS A 266 40.73 -117.61 -21.74
C LYS A 266 40.22 -118.91 -22.36
N GLN A 267 39.19 -118.85 -23.22
CA GLN A 267 38.71 -120.01 -23.96
C GLN A 267 39.84 -120.62 -24.82
N ARG A 268 40.62 -119.78 -25.51
CA ARG A 268 41.75 -120.23 -26.32
C ARG A 268 42.87 -120.87 -25.50
N ILE A 269 43.18 -120.32 -24.32
CA ILE A 269 44.14 -120.92 -23.38
C ILE A 269 43.62 -122.27 -22.90
N THR A 270 42.36 -122.38 -22.47
CA THR A 270 41.80 -123.68 -22.06
C THR A 270 41.82 -124.72 -23.18
N GLU A 271 41.65 -124.28 -24.43
CA GLU A 271 41.72 -125.17 -25.58
C GLU A 271 43.16 -125.58 -25.92
N LEU A 272 44.14 -124.67 -25.79
CA LEU A 272 45.57 -124.97 -25.91
C LEU A 272 46.07 -125.84 -24.74
N GLU A 273 45.56 -125.66 -23.54
CA GLU A 273 45.85 -126.51 -22.38
C GLU A 273 45.29 -127.92 -22.60
N ARG A 274 44.06 -128.04 -23.13
CA ARG A 274 43.47 -129.30 -23.56
C ARG A 274 44.35 -129.99 -24.62
N GLN A 275 44.78 -129.25 -25.65
CA GLN A 275 45.68 -129.76 -26.69
C GLN A 275 47.05 -130.17 -26.12
N ASN A 276 47.62 -129.40 -25.20
CA ASN A 276 48.87 -129.77 -24.53
C ASN A 276 48.70 -131.03 -23.68
N GLY A 277 47.57 -131.19 -22.96
CA GLY A 277 47.25 -132.41 -22.23
C GLY A 277 47.12 -133.62 -23.15
N GLU A 278 46.47 -133.47 -24.31
CA GLU A 278 46.41 -134.50 -25.36
C GLU A 278 47.80 -134.85 -25.90
N LEU A 279 48.64 -133.86 -26.18
CA LEU A 279 50.02 -134.08 -26.62
C LEU A 279 50.88 -134.72 -25.52
N HIS A 280 50.69 -134.37 -24.26
CA HIS A 280 51.43 -134.94 -23.13
C HIS A 280 51.06 -136.40 -22.91
N THR A 281 49.77 -136.76 -23.01
CA THR A 281 49.33 -138.16 -22.96
C THR A 281 49.79 -138.96 -24.18
N HIS A 282 49.84 -138.35 -25.38
CA HIS A 282 50.46 -138.97 -26.55
C HIS A 282 51.97 -139.19 -26.34
N ARG A 283 52.66 -138.22 -25.72
CA ARG A 283 54.08 -138.33 -25.43
C ARG A 283 54.36 -139.39 -24.36
N SER A 284 53.57 -139.49 -23.29
CA SER A 284 53.76 -140.52 -22.25
C SER A 284 53.48 -141.92 -22.78
N THR A 285 52.46 -142.08 -23.64
CA THR A 285 52.18 -143.39 -24.28
C THR A 285 53.28 -143.79 -25.26
N LEU A 286 53.88 -142.84 -25.97
CA LEU A 286 55.08 -143.08 -26.77
C LEU A 286 56.30 -143.44 -25.91
N GLU A 287 56.53 -142.74 -24.80
CA GLU A 287 57.60 -143.05 -23.84
C GLU A 287 57.42 -144.45 -23.21
N GLU A 288 56.19 -144.83 -22.82
CA GLU A 288 55.89 -146.20 -22.38
C GLU A 288 56.11 -147.25 -23.48
N SER A 289 55.80 -146.93 -24.74
CA SER A 289 56.06 -147.84 -25.87
C SER A 289 57.56 -148.00 -26.14
N LEU A 290 58.34 -146.93 -25.98
CA LEU A 290 59.79 -146.93 -26.10
C LEU A 290 60.44 -147.69 -24.94
N GLU A 291 59.98 -147.53 -23.71
CA GLU A 291 60.48 -148.31 -22.57
C GLU A 291 60.18 -149.81 -22.71
N LYS A 292 58.99 -150.17 -23.23
CA LYS A 292 58.67 -151.57 -23.56
C LYS A 292 59.59 -152.12 -24.65
N ALA A 293 59.92 -151.31 -25.67
CA ALA A 293 60.86 -151.69 -26.71
C ALA A 293 62.31 -151.81 -26.19
N HIS A 294 62.75 -150.91 -25.30
CA HIS A 294 64.09 -150.99 -24.68
C HIS A 294 64.23 -152.23 -23.78
N LYS A 295 63.22 -152.55 -22.97
CA LYS A 295 63.21 -153.77 -22.14
C LYS A 295 63.22 -155.05 -22.98
N ALA A 296 62.57 -155.05 -24.16
CA ALA A 296 62.63 -156.17 -25.10
C ALA A 296 64.01 -156.33 -25.76
N LEU A 297 64.73 -155.23 -25.97
CA LEU A 297 66.10 -155.25 -26.51
C LEU A 297 67.11 -155.74 -25.46
N GLU A 298 66.96 -155.35 -24.19
CA GLU A 298 67.82 -155.79 -23.08
C GLU A 298 67.70 -157.30 -22.82
N THR A 299 66.48 -157.86 -22.86
CA THR A 299 66.28 -159.31 -22.70
C THR A 299 66.86 -160.10 -23.87
N GLN A 300 66.84 -159.54 -25.09
CA GLN A 300 67.47 -160.14 -26.26
C GLN A 300 69.01 -160.09 -26.17
N GLN A 301 69.58 -159.01 -25.63
CA GLN A 301 71.03 -158.88 -25.40
C GLN A 301 71.56 -159.77 -24.26
N GLN A 302 70.76 -160.05 -23.23
CA GLN A 302 71.11 -161.01 -22.19
C GLN A 302 71.09 -162.45 -22.73
N GLN A 303 70.13 -162.80 -23.59
CA GLN A 303 70.08 -164.12 -24.24
C GLN A 303 71.28 -164.38 -25.17
N THR A 304 71.79 -163.35 -25.87
CA THR A 304 73.00 -163.50 -26.70
C THR A 304 74.26 -163.65 -25.85
N ARG A 305 74.39 -162.90 -24.74
CA ARG A 305 75.54 -163.03 -23.82
C ARG A 305 75.61 -164.39 -23.13
N ASP A 306 74.46 -164.95 -22.75
CA ASP A 306 74.41 -166.31 -22.18
C ASP A 306 74.77 -167.39 -23.21
N SER A 307 74.42 -167.16 -24.49
CA SER A 307 74.82 -168.05 -25.59
C SER A 307 76.30 -167.96 -25.96
N GLU A 308 76.92 -166.78 -25.84
CA GLU A 308 78.34 -166.53 -26.07
C GLU A 308 79.20 -167.10 -24.93
N HIS A 309 78.78 -166.95 -23.67
CA HIS A 309 79.45 -167.58 -22.52
C HIS A 309 79.37 -169.13 -22.55
N TRP A 310 78.26 -169.69 -23.05
CA TRP A 310 78.15 -171.14 -23.25
C TRP A 310 79.09 -171.65 -24.37
N GLN A 311 79.35 -170.85 -25.40
CA GLN A 311 80.30 -171.16 -26.47
C GLN A 311 81.77 -171.04 -26.04
N GLU A 312 82.12 -170.09 -25.17
CA GLU A 312 83.47 -169.94 -24.60
C GLU A 312 83.84 -171.08 -23.63
N GLN A 313 82.89 -171.56 -22.82
CA GLN A 313 83.11 -172.69 -21.92
C GLN A 313 83.32 -174.02 -22.67
N LEU A 314 82.73 -174.20 -23.86
CA LEU A 314 82.97 -175.35 -24.73
C LEU A 314 84.36 -175.29 -25.42
N TRP A 315 84.82 -174.11 -25.79
CA TRP A 315 86.15 -173.90 -26.40
C TRP A 315 87.30 -174.10 -25.41
N GLN A 316 87.14 -173.66 -24.15
CA GLN A 316 88.13 -173.93 -23.08
C GLN A 316 88.20 -175.42 -22.69
N ARG A 317 87.11 -176.17 -22.86
CA ARG A 317 87.04 -177.62 -22.61
C ARG A 317 87.60 -178.47 -23.78
N MET A 318 87.58 -177.96 -25.02
CA MET A 318 88.26 -178.59 -26.17
C MET A 318 89.76 -178.24 -26.24
N ALA A 319 90.17 -177.03 -25.82
CA ALA A 319 91.59 -176.64 -25.77
C ALA A 319 92.38 -177.38 -24.67
N SER A 320 91.73 -177.76 -23.57
CA SER A 320 92.32 -178.57 -22.49
C SER A 320 92.41 -180.07 -22.82
N LEU A 321 91.71 -180.55 -23.86
CA LEU A 321 91.80 -181.94 -24.36
C LEU A 321 92.78 -182.11 -25.54
N GLN A 322 93.21 -181.02 -26.20
CA GLN A 322 94.09 -181.07 -27.37
C GLN A 322 95.57 -180.72 -27.08
N ALA A 323 95.89 -180.27 -25.85
CA ALA A 323 97.26 -180.02 -25.38
C ALA A 323 97.86 -181.17 -24.53
N GLN A 324 97.12 -182.26 -24.32
CA GLN A 324 97.56 -183.44 -23.52
C GLN A 324 97.98 -184.66 -24.37
N LEU A 325 98.37 -184.50 -25.65
CA LEU A 325 98.69 -185.63 -26.54
C LEU A 325 99.92 -185.46 -27.48
N ALA A 326 100.92 -184.62 -27.14
CA ALA A 326 102.18 -184.54 -27.92
C ALA A 326 103.45 -184.03 -27.18
N ASP A 327 103.76 -184.50 -25.95
CA ASP A 327 105.14 -184.70 -25.43
C ASP A 327 105.12 -184.98 -23.90
N LEU A 328 105.59 -186.08 -23.33
CA LEU A 328 106.15 -187.37 -23.79
C LEU A 328 105.66 -188.46 -22.79
N PRO A 329 105.67 -189.78 -23.10
CA PRO A 329 104.74 -190.71 -22.49
C PRO A 329 104.99 -190.90 -20.99
N SER A 330 103.97 -190.61 -20.19
CA SER A 330 103.78 -191.13 -18.85
C SER A 330 102.30 -190.97 -18.51
N THR A 331 101.49 -191.99 -18.79
CA THR A 331 101.12 -193.04 -17.83
C THR A 331 100.02 -192.60 -16.87
N LEU A 332 98.97 -193.42 -16.93
CA LEU A 332 98.14 -193.89 -15.82
C LEU A 332 96.81 -193.18 -15.56
N ALA A 333 95.82 -194.06 -15.73
CA ALA A 333 94.58 -194.16 -14.98
C ALA A 333 93.48 -193.19 -15.43
N SER A 334 92.66 -193.56 -16.40
CA SER A 334 91.74 -194.71 -16.40
C SER A 334 90.79 -194.71 -15.21
N SER A 335 89.58 -195.09 -15.56
CA SER A 335 88.54 -195.59 -14.69
C SER A 335 87.77 -194.47 -14.02
N SER A 336 86.45 -194.40 -14.12
CA SER A 336 85.43 -195.36 -14.56
C SER A 336 84.20 -194.90 -13.78
N ASP A 337 83.03 -195.33 -14.23
CA ASP A 337 82.04 -195.95 -13.34
C ASP A 337 81.63 -195.17 -12.08
N ASP A 338 80.37 -194.98 -11.80
CA ASP A 338 79.26 -195.82 -12.21
C ASP A 338 78.07 -195.24 -11.49
N THR A 339 76.91 -195.38 -12.13
CA THR A 339 75.68 -195.76 -11.44
C THR A 339 75.07 -194.78 -10.42
N PRO A 340 73.84 -195.04 -9.96
CA PRO A 340 72.69 -195.38 -10.79
C PRO A 340 71.44 -194.64 -10.30
N GLU A 341 70.30 -194.96 -10.93
CA GLU A 341 69.04 -195.28 -10.27
C GLU A 341 68.61 -194.39 -9.09
N THR A 342 67.43 -193.80 -9.08
CA THR A 342 66.14 -194.40 -9.40
C THR A 342 65.11 -193.45 -8.80
N LYS A 343 63.87 -193.55 -9.30
CA LYS A 343 62.63 -193.46 -8.53
C LYS A 343 62.44 -192.14 -7.73
N LYS A 344 61.31 -191.49 -7.88
CA LYS A 344 60.01 -192.08 -7.60
C LYS A 344 58.95 -191.00 -7.86
N PRO A 345 57.73 -191.40 -8.22
CA PRO A 345 56.57 -190.52 -8.09
C PRO A 345 56.05 -190.50 -6.64
N SER A 346 55.12 -189.58 -6.42
CA SER A 346 54.08 -189.53 -5.37
C SER A 346 54.33 -188.55 -4.21
N ARG A 347 53.37 -187.62 -4.12
CA ARG A 347 53.09 -186.59 -3.10
C ARG A 347 53.93 -185.32 -3.09
#